data_AF-A0A7I0J625-F1
#
_entry.id   AF-A0A7I0J625-F1
#
_cell.length_a   1.000
_cell.length_b   1.000
_cell.length_c   1.000
_cell.angle_alpha   90.00
_cell.angle_beta   90.00
_cell.angle_gamma   90.00
#
_symmetry.space_group_name_H-M   'P 1'
#
loop_
_entity.id
_entity.type
_entity.pdbx_description
1 polymer ?
#
loop_
_entity_poly.entity_id
_entity_poly.type
_entity_poly.pdbx_seq_one_letter_code
_entity_poly.pdbx_strand_id
1 'polypeptide(L)'
;SHGWAAAQGAVFEDVGQWKRAWYFPKAGEDMHAAVNRECVTVRKTAGLFDASTLGKIEVVGPDAAKFMELLYTNPWEKLEPGRCRYGIMLREDGF
;
A
#
# COMPACT_ATOMS: atom_id res chain seq x y z
N SER A 1 -0.24 -14.45 -5.82
CA SER A 1 1.05 -13.81 -5.52
C SER A 1 1.85 -14.54 -4.45
N HIS A 2 1.22 -15.02 -3.36
CA HIS A 2 1.91 -15.69 -2.25
C HIS A 2 2.83 -16.86 -2.67
N GLY A 3 2.32 -17.83 -3.44
CA GLY A 3 3.12 -18.98 -3.88
C GLY A 3 4.36 -18.60 -4.72
N TRP A 4 4.24 -17.56 -5.56
CA TRP A 4 5.39 -17.03 -6.30
C TRP A 4 6.42 -16.42 -5.36
N ALA A 5 5.99 -15.58 -4.41
CA ALA A 5 6.90 -14.96 -3.46
C ALA A 5 7.65 -15.99 -2.60
N ALA A 6 6.94 -17.02 -2.13
CA ALA A 6 7.55 -18.13 -1.39
C ALA A 6 8.59 -18.88 -2.24
N ALA A 7 8.29 -19.16 -3.51
CA ALA A 7 9.25 -19.79 -4.44
C ALA A 7 10.48 -18.91 -4.74
N GLN A 8 10.35 -17.58 -4.65
CA GLN A 8 11.47 -16.63 -4.76
C GLN A 8 12.24 -16.42 -3.45
N GLY A 9 11.91 -17.15 -2.39
CA GLY A 9 12.60 -17.06 -1.10
C GLY A 9 12.23 -15.82 -0.28
N ALA A 10 11.03 -15.26 -0.48
CA ALA A 10 10.55 -14.17 0.36
C ALA A 10 10.56 -14.57 1.85
N VAL A 11 11.06 -13.67 2.69
CA VAL A 11 10.79 -13.72 4.14
C VAL A 11 9.45 -13.02 4.36
N PHE A 12 8.60 -13.56 5.22
CA PHE A 12 7.24 -13.05 5.45
C PHE A 12 7.09 -12.39 6.82
N GLU A 13 6.32 -11.30 6.86
CA GLU A 13 5.83 -10.67 8.08
C GLU A 13 4.33 -10.93 8.28
N ASP A 14 3.90 -10.93 9.54
CA ASP A 14 2.49 -11.00 9.92
C ASP A 14 1.88 -9.61 10.01
N VAL A 15 0.93 -9.31 9.12
CA VAL A 15 0.18 -8.05 9.12
C VAL A 15 -1.30 -8.36 9.33
N GLY A 16 -1.71 -8.37 10.60
CA GLY A 16 -2.99 -8.95 11.00
C GLY A 16 -3.00 -10.46 10.67
N GLN A 17 -3.92 -10.89 9.82
CA GLN A 17 -4.00 -12.27 9.34
C GLN A 17 -3.27 -12.50 8.00
N TRP A 18 -2.70 -11.46 7.40
CA TRP A 18 -1.98 -11.58 6.13
C TRP A 18 -0.51 -11.95 6.34
N LYS A 19 -0.02 -12.90 5.53
CA LYS A 19 1.41 -13.13 5.32
C LYS A 19 1.90 -12.29 4.15
N ARG A 20 2.57 -11.17 4.43
CA ARG A 20 3.12 -10.26 3.41
C ARG A 20 4.60 -10.52 3.22
N ALA A 21 5.08 -10.44 1.97
CA ALA A 21 6.51 -10.50 1.71
C ALA A 21 7.18 -9.28 2.36
N TRP A 22 8.07 -9.55 3.31
CA TRP A 22 8.79 -8.53 4.06
C TRP A 22 10.00 -8.04 3.27
N TYR A 23 10.80 -8.97 2.73
CA TYR A 23 11.92 -8.72 1.82
C TYR A 23 12.33 -10.02 1.09
N PHE A 24 13.14 -9.89 0.01
CA PHE A 24 13.63 -10.98 -0.82
C PHE A 24 15.17 -11.05 -0.77
N PRO A 25 15.75 -11.80 0.19
CA PRO A 25 17.21 -11.92 0.31
C PRO A 25 17.83 -12.74 -0.81
N LYS A 26 19.04 -12.37 -1.22
CA LYS A 26 19.93 -13.24 -1.99
C LYS A 26 20.87 -13.99 -1.06
N ALA A 27 21.50 -15.04 -1.58
CA ALA A 27 22.46 -15.83 -0.81
C ALA A 27 23.56 -14.93 -0.21
N GLY A 28 23.76 -15.04 1.10
CA GLY A 28 24.76 -14.27 1.85
C GLY A 28 24.30 -12.88 2.32
N GLU A 29 23.08 -12.45 1.99
CA GLU A 29 22.52 -11.19 2.50
C GLU A 29 21.79 -11.38 3.82
N ASP A 30 22.02 -10.47 4.77
CA ASP A 30 21.09 -10.24 5.87
C ASP A 30 19.92 -9.34 5.43
N MET A 31 18.99 -9.06 6.34
CA MET A 31 17.85 -8.20 6.06
C MET A 31 18.26 -6.80 5.59
N HIS A 32 19.24 -6.18 6.26
CA HIS A 32 19.63 -4.80 5.96
C HIS A 32 20.29 -4.70 4.58
N ALA A 33 21.14 -5.66 4.22
CA ALA A 33 21.76 -5.75 2.90
C ALA A 33 20.71 -5.96 1.81
N ALA A 34 19.77 -6.88 2.01
CA ALA A 34 18.70 -7.16 1.06
C ALA A 34 17.78 -5.95 0.83
N VAL A 35 17.29 -5.33 1.92
CA VAL A 35 16.41 -4.15 1.85
C VAL A 35 17.14 -2.95 1.25
N ASN A 36 18.41 -2.72 1.60
CA ASN A 36 19.19 -1.65 0.98
C ASN A 36 19.36 -1.85 -0.53
N ARG A 37 19.67 -3.08 -0.96
CA ARG A 37 19.72 -3.43 -2.38
C ARG A 37 18.39 -3.18 -3.08
N GLU A 38 17.28 -3.66 -2.52
CA GLU A 38 15.93 -3.44 -3.06
C GLU A 38 15.59 -1.96 -3.20
N CYS A 39 15.85 -1.16 -2.16
CA CYS A 39 15.62 0.29 -2.17
C CYS A 39 16.43 0.98 -3.28
N VAL A 40 17.71 0.63 -3.44
CA VAL A 40 18.56 1.17 -4.50
C VAL A 40 18.04 0.74 -5.88
N THR A 41 17.67 -0.53 -6.05
CA THR A 41 17.14 -1.06 -7.32
C THR A 41 15.85 -0.35 -7.75
N VAL A 42 14.90 -0.13 -6.83
CA VAL A 42 13.64 0.57 -7.14
C VAL A 42 13.90 2.00 -7.61
N ARG A 43 14.87 2.69 -7.00
CA ARG A 43 15.20 4.09 -7.35
C ARG A 43 16.01 4.23 -8.63
N LYS A 44 16.87 3.26 -8.94
CA LYS A 44 17.75 3.30 -10.11
C LYS A 44 17.15 2.61 -11.34
N THR A 45 16.16 1.75 -11.17
CA THR A 45 15.63 0.92 -12.24
C THR A 45 14.11 0.77 -12.13
N ALA A 46 13.63 -0.22 -11.38
CA ALA A 46 12.23 -0.51 -11.17
C ALA A 46 12.10 -1.56 -10.06
N GLY A 47 10.91 -1.69 -9.47
CA GLY A 47 10.59 -2.83 -8.62
C GLY A 47 9.10 -3.15 -8.66
N LEU A 48 8.75 -4.34 -8.17
CA LEU A 48 7.38 -4.82 -8.06
C LEU A 48 7.05 -5.02 -6.58
N PHE A 49 5.89 -4.54 -6.17
CA PHE A 49 5.39 -4.65 -4.81
C PHE A 49 3.96 -5.21 -4.82
N ASP A 50 3.71 -6.24 -4.02
CA ASP A 50 2.36 -6.78 -3.84
C ASP A 50 1.58 -5.94 -2.83
N ALA A 51 0.79 -4.99 -3.35
CA ALA A 51 -0.10 -4.13 -2.57
C ALA A 51 -1.52 -4.72 -2.34
N SER A 52 -1.73 -6.01 -2.64
CA SER A 52 -3.07 -6.62 -2.65
C SER A 52 -3.79 -6.56 -1.29
N THR A 53 -3.06 -6.49 -0.19
CA THR A 53 -3.60 -6.49 1.18
C THR A 53 -4.32 -5.21 1.60
N LEU A 54 -4.20 -4.11 0.84
CA LEU A 54 -4.89 -2.86 1.15
C LEU A 54 -6.42 -3.04 1.08
N GLY A 55 -7.17 -2.45 2.01
CA GLY A 55 -8.63 -2.35 1.91
C GLY A 55 -9.03 -1.50 0.71
N LYS A 56 -10.03 -1.94 -0.06
CA LYS A 56 -10.51 -1.25 -1.28
C LYS A 56 -12.02 -1.20 -1.22
N ILE A 57 -12.58 0.00 -1.31
CA ILE A 57 -14.01 0.26 -1.24
C ILE A 57 -14.36 1.15 -2.42
N GLU A 58 -15.37 0.76 -3.20
CA GLU A 58 -15.94 1.60 -4.24
C GLU A 58 -17.17 2.31 -3.68
N VAL A 59 -17.24 3.63 -3.84
CA VAL A 59 -18.35 4.47 -3.38
C VAL A 59 -19.04 5.06 -4.60
N VAL A 60 -20.29 4.67 -4.84
CA VAL A 60 -21.05 5.03 -6.05
C VAL A 60 -22.39 5.63 -5.66
N GLY A 61 -22.75 6.75 -6.27
CA GLY A 61 -24.03 7.41 -6.08
C GLY A 61 -23.93 8.91 -6.37
N PRO A 62 -25.08 9.60 -6.51
CA PRO A 62 -25.12 11.03 -6.83
C PRO A 62 -24.44 11.90 -5.76
N ASP A 63 -24.41 11.43 -4.51
CA ASP A 63 -23.81 12.15 -3.37
C ASP A 63 -22.47 11.56 -2.91
N ALA A 64 -21.83 10.69 -3.70
CA ALA A 64 -20.57 10.04 -3.32
C ALA A 64 -19.47 11.05 -2.95
N ALA A 65 -19.29 12.11 -3.75
CA ALA A 65 -18.29 13.14 -3.47
C ALA A 65 -18.61 13.92 -2.18
N LYS A 66 -19.88 14.26 -1.95
CA LYS A 66 -20.34 14.92 -0.71
C LYS A 66 -20.11 14.05 0.51
N PHE A 67 -20.37 12.75 0.40
CA PHE A 67 -20.11 11.80 1.48
C PHE A 67 -18.61 11.73 1.82
N MET A 68 -17.74 11.72 0.81
CA MET A 68 -16.29 11.73 1.02
C MET A 68 -15.82 13.03 1.71
N GLU A 69 -16.46 14.17 1.42
CA GLU A 69 -16.20 15.45 2.10
C GLU A 69 -16.47 15.39 3.62
N LEU A 70 -17.39 14.53 4.08
CA LEU A 70 -17.70 14.35 5.50
C LEU A 70 -16.69 13.46 6.22
N LEU A 71 -16.11 12.49 5.52
CA LEU A 71 -15.23 11.47 6.13
C LEU A 71 -13.77 11.89 6.18
N TYR A 72 -13.33 12.70 5.22
CA TYR A 72 -11.94 13.06 5.05
C TYR A 72 -11.68 14.51 5.44
N THR A 73 -10.49 14.77 5.95
CA THR A 73 -10.08 16.11 6.40
C THR A 73 -9.83 17.12 5.27
N ASN A 74 -9.72 16.66 4.03
CA ASN A 74 -9.42 17.49 2.87
C ASN A 74 -10.56 17.43 1.84
N PRO A 75 -10.68 18.45 0.95
CA PRO A 75 -11.79 18.50 0.01
C PRO A 75 -11.80 17.33 -0.97
N TRP A 76 -12.97 16.91 -1.44
CA TRP A 76 -13.20 15.85 -2.43
C TRP A 76 -14.10 16.27 -3.58
N GLU A 77 -15.03 17.22 -3.38
CA GLU A 77 -15.97 17.64 -4.45
C GLU A 77 -15.28 18.15 -5.72
N LYS A 78 -14.09 18.75 -5.60
CA LYS A 78 -13.30 19.27 -6.72
C LYS A 78 -12.31 18.26 -7.30
N LEU A 79 -12.37 16.98 -6.91
CA LEU A 79 -11.50 15.95 -7.45
C LEU A 79 -12.07 15.44 -8.78
N GLU A 80 -11.42 15.84 -9.87
CA GLU A 80 -11.83 15.44 -11.22
C GLU A 80 -11.59 13.94 -11.50
N PRO A 81 -12.39 13.30 -12.37
CA PRO A 81 -12.17 11.93 -12.82
C PRO A 81 -10.75 11.68 -13.35
N GLY A 82 -10.21 10.48 -13.08
CA GLY A 82 -8.85 10.09 -13.48
C GLY A 82 -7.73 10.67 -12.61
N ARG A 83 -8.08 11.39 -11.52
CA ARG A 83 -7.14 11.88 -10.50
C ARG A 83 -7.25 11.05 -9.23
N CYS A 84 -6.20 11.09 -8.41
CA CYS A 84 -6.17 10.49 -7.08
C CYS A 84 -5.84 11.55 -6.02
N ARG A 85 -6.34 11.32 -4.80
CA ARG A 85 -6.09 12.18 -3.64
C ARG A 85 -5.82 11.30 -2.43
N TYR A 86 -4.76 11.61 -1.70
CA TYR A 86 -4.52 11.06 -0.37
C TYR A 86 -5.37 11.85 0.63
N GLY A 87 -6.08 11.15 1.49
CA GLY A 87 -6.90 11.73 2.55
C GLY A 87 -6.69 10.99 3.85
N ILE A 88 -6.94 11.68 4.95
CA ILE A 88 -6.92 11.11 6.30
C ILE A 88 -8.34 11.12 6.83
N MET A 89 -8.79 9.97 7.35
CA MET A 89 -10.01 9.88 8.13
C MET A 89 -9.64 10.01 9.60
N LEU A 90 -10.37 10.84 10.34
CA LEU A 90 -10.24 10.98 11.78
C LEU A 90 -11.46 10.37 12.46
N ARG A 91 -11.31 10.03 13.73
CA ARG A 91 -12.46 9.84 14.62
C ARG A 91 -12.96 11.19 15.11
N GLU A 92 -14.08 11.20 15.82
CA GLU A 92 -14.70 12.43 16.35
C GLU A 92 -13.79 13.21 17.31
N ASP A 93 -12.84 12.55 17.97
CA ASP A 93 -11.84 13.15 18.87
C ASP A 93 -10.66 13.81 18.13
N GLY A 94 -10.61 13.70 16.80
CA GLY A 94 -9.62 14.37 15.95
C GLY A 94 -8.25 13.67 15.85
N PHE A 95 -8.11 12.45 16.40
CA PHE A 95 -6.89 11.63 16.28
C PHE A 95 -7.19 10.17 15.87
#